data_AF-A0A3B9VMW5-F1
#
_entry.id   AF-A0A3B9VMW5-F1
#
_cell.length_a   1.000
_cell.length_b   1.000
_cell.length_c   1.000
_cell.angle_alpha   90.00
_cell.angle_beta   90.00
_cell.angle_gamma   90.00
#
_symmetry.space_group_name_H-M   'P 1'
#
loop_
_entity.id
_entity.type
_entity.pdbx_description
1 polymer ?
#
loop_
_entity_poly.entity_id
_entity_poly.type
_entity_poly.pdbx_seq_one_letter_code
_entity_poly.pdbx_strand_id
1 'polypeptide(L)'
;FVRGYTYQFQRSLGPAWVARGGFRDPVPWGKGHHTELQNRLGSMMSLAVIGEDLPELHNTVDLDPEMTDSDGIPAPRIHYTISRNSRDQLDHAIGNAKKVFEIAGAIDIFVDPMMELSGWHLMGTARMGDDPAGSV
;
A
#
# COMPACT_ATOMS: atom_id res chain seq x y z
N PHE A 1 -18.90 0.78 -3.42
CA PHE A 1 -18.12 1.89 -2.87
C PHE A 1 -18.50 3.22 -3.52
N VAL A 2 -18.22 4.33 -2.84
CA VAL A 2 -18.24 5.71 -3.37
C VAL A 2 -16.81 6.24 -3.48
N ARG A 3 -16.61 7.32 -4.25
CA ARG A 3 -15.29 7.90 -4.59
C ARG A 3 -14.43 6.98 -5.45
N GLY A 4 -13.18 7.38 -5.70
CA GLY A 4 -12.29 6.73 -6.66
C GLY A 4 -11.00 6.20 -6.04
N TYR A 5 -10.22 5.52 -6.87
CA TYR A 5 -8.88 5.04 -6.55
C TYR A 5 -7.94 5.44 -7.67
N THR A 6 -6.65 5.56 -7.36
CA THR A 6 -5.59 5.84 -8.33
C THR A 6 -4.67 4.64 -8.45
N TYR A 7 -4.15 4.40 -9.66
CA TYR A 7 -3.07 3.45 -9.87
C TYR A 7 -1.73 4.19 -9.94
N GLN A 8 -0.75 3.70 -9.19
CA GLN A 8 0.64 4.07 -9.36
C GLN A 8 1.41 2.91 -9.98
N PHE A 9 1.97 3.14 -11.16
CA PHE A 9 2.82 2.17 -11.83
C PHE A 9 4.24 2.24 -11.28
N GLN A 10 4.83 1.07 -11.03
CA GLN A 10 6.25 0.98 -10.70
C GLN A 10 6.92 -0.05 -11.61
N ARG A 11 8.13 0.28 -12.05
CA ARG A 11 8.99 -0.62 -12.83
C ARG A 11 9.91 -1.41 -11.91
N SER A 12 10.43 -2.53 -12.41
CA SER A 12 11.57 -3.22 -11.79
C SER A 12 12.75 -2.28 -11.59
N LEU A 13 13.49 -2.53 -10.51
CA LEU A 13 14.81 -1.94 -10.25
C LEU A 13 15.94 -2.91 -10.66
N GLY A 14 17.16 -2.64 -10.21
CA GLY A 14 18.36 -3.41 -10.57
C GLY A 14 18.45 -4.81 -9.94
N PRO A 15 19.45 -5.61 -10.33
CA PRO A 15 19.57 -7.03 -9.96
C PRO A 15 19.56 -7.30 -8.45
N ALA A 16 20.21 -6.45 -7.64
CA ALA A 16 20.21 -6.61 -6.20
C ALA A 16 18.80 -6.49 -5.58
N TRP A 17 17.99 -5.55 -6.09
CA TRP A 17 16.61 -5.37 -5.63
C TRP A 17 15.73 -6.56 -6.06
N VAL A 18 15.87 -7.02 -7.31
CA VAL A 18 15.16 -8.21 -7.81
C VAL A 18 15.54 -9.46 -7.02
N ALA A 19 16.83 -9.68 -6.75
CA ALA A 19 17.32 -10.80 -5.97
C ALA A 19 16.73 -10.82 -4.54
N ARG A 20 16.55 -9.65 -3.92
CA ARG A 20 15.89 -9.50 -2.62
C ARG A 20 14.36 -9.63 -2.66
N GLY A 21 13.78 -9.91 -3.83
CA GLY A 21 12.38 -10.29 -4.00
C GLY A 21 11.58 -9.31 -4.84
N GLY A 22 12.10 -8.09 -5.01
CA GLY A 22 11.39 -7.05 -5.73
C GLY A 22 10.04 -6.72 -5.10
N PHE A 23 8.95 -7.09 -5.78
CA PHE A 23 7.57 -6.91 -5.32
C PHE A 23 6.98 -8.15 -4.59
N ARG A 24 7.77 -9.20 -4.36
CA ARG A 24 7.34 -10.46 -3.73
C ARG A 24 8.51 -11.10 -2.96
N ASP A 25 8.43 -12.40 -2.68
CA ASP A 25 9.47 -13.14 -1.96
C ASP A 25 10.84 -13.10 -2.65
N PRO A 26 11.95 -13.10 -1.87
CA PRO A 26 13.32 -13.19 -2.37
C PRO A 26 13.54 -14.31 -3.40
N VAL A 27 14.45 -14.07 -4.35
CA VAL A 27 14.89 -15.13 -5.26
C VAL A 27 15.64 -16.19 -4.43
N PRO A 28 15.26 -17.48 -4.51
CA PRO A 28 15.89 -18.52 -3.71
C PRO A 28 17.40 -18.59 -3.92
N TRP A 29 18.15 -18.86 -2.86
CA TRP A 29 19.57 -19.17 -2.96
C TRP A 29 19.78 -20.60 -3.49
N GLY A 30 20.96 -20.86 -4.06
CA GLY A 30 21.36 -22.19 -4.54
C GLY A 30 21.12 -22.38 -6.04
N LYS A 31 20.93 -23.64 -6.46
CA LYS A 31 20.98 -24.06 -7.87
C LYS A 31 19.99 -23.32 -8.78
N GLY A 32 18.84 -22.89 -8.26
CA GLY A 32 17.81 -22.18 -9.02
C GLY A 32 17.98 -20.65 -9.09
N HIS A 33 18.93 -20.07 -8.35
CA HIS A 33 19.02 -18.62 -8.17
C HIS A 33 19.15 -17.85 -9.49
N HIS A 34 20.09 -18.27 -10.35
CA HIS A 34 20.39 -17.55 -11.58
C HIS A 34 19.24 -17.65 -12.59
N THR A 35 18.60 -18.82 -12.70
CA THR A 35 17.45 -19.03 -13.58
C THR A 35 16.28 -18.16 -13.16
N GLU A 36 15.96 -18.14 -11.87
CA GLU A 36 14.84 -17.35 -11.36
C GLU A 36 15.12 -15.85 -11.43
N LEU A 37 16.35 -15.42 -11.11
CA LEU A 37 16.76 -14.03 -11.28
C LEU A 37 16.64 -13.59 -12.74
N GLN A 38 17.07 -14.43 -13.70
CA GLN A 38 16.98 -14.14 -15.12
C GLN A 38 15.53 -14.03 -15.61
N ASN A 39 14.62 -14.84 -15.09
CA ASN A 39 13.20 -14.77 -15.42
C ASN A 39 12.55 -13.46 -14.94
N ARG A 40 12.99 -12.94 -13.79
CA ARG A 40 12.42 -11.74 -13.17
C ARG A 40 13.07 -10.43 -13.65
N LEU A 41 14.39 -10.43 -13.83
CA LEU A 41 15.15 -9.22 -14.11
C LEU A 41 14.71 -8.57 -15.44
N GLY A 42 14.17 -7.35 -15.35
CA GLY A 42 13.67 -6.60 -16.52
C GLY A 42 12.24 -6.94 -16.94
N SER A 43 11.60 -7.91 -16.29
CA SER A 43 10.24 -8.39 -16.62
C SER A 43 9.23 -8.18 -15.49
N MET A 44 9.61 -7.47 -14.43
CA MET A 44 8.72 -7.14 -13.31
C MET A 44 8.14 -5.72 -13.44
N MET A 45 6.86 -5.60 -13.11
CA MET A 45 6.17 -4.34 -12.89
C MET A 45 5.15 -4.50 -11.77
N SER A 46 4.77 -3.40 -11.12
CA SER A 46 3.69 -3.37 -10.15
C SER A 46 2.69 -2.26 -10.45
N LEU A 47 1.48 -2.48 -9.96
CA LEU A 47 0.37 -1.54 -9.94
C LEU A 47 -0.04 -1.38 -8.48
N ALA A 48 0.42 -0.30 -7.85
CA ALA A 48 -0.04 0.04 -6.51
C ALA A 48 -1.44 0.64 -6.60
N VAL A 49 -2.38 0.08 -5.84
CA VAL A 49 -3.75 0.57 -5.71
C VAL A 49 -3.80 1.54 -4.54
N ILE A 50 -4.18 2.78 -4.82
CA ILE A 50 -4.34 3.83 -3.81
C ILE A 50 -5.84 4.16 -3.74
N GLY A 51 -6.51 3.60 -2.74
CA GLY A 51 -7.92 3.89 -2.44
C GLY A 51 -8.08 5.24 -1.72
N GLU A 52 -9.26 5.82 -1.83
CA GLU A 52 -9.66 7.01 -1.08
C GLU A 52 -10.53 6.60 0.11
N ASP A 53 -9.97 6.70 1.31
CA ASP A 53 -10.71 6.54 2.55
C ASP A 53 -11.65 7.73 2.78
N LEU A 54 -12.84 7.42 3.31
CA LEU A 54 -13.75 8.46 3.79
C LEU A 54 -13.27 8.98 5.16
N PRO A 55 -13.65 10.21 5.54
CA PRO A 55 -13.36 10.75 6.85
C PRO A 55 -14.25 10.09 7.92
N GLU A 56 -13.86 8.90 8.34
CA GLU A 56 -14.63 8.07 9.28
C GLU A 56 -14.20 8.33 10.73
N LEU A 57 -15.17 8.64 11.60
CA LEU A 57 -14.89 9.07 12.97
C LEU A 57 -14.19 8.04 13.86
N HIS A 58 -14.24 6.76 13.49
CA HIS A 58 -13.56 5.70 14.24
C HIS A 58 -12.07 5.59 13.88
N ASN A 59 -11.64 6.24 12.79
CA ASN A 59 -10.25 6.32 12.40
C ASN A 59 -9.65 7.58 13.01
N THR A 60 -8.82 7.41 14.04
CA THR A 60 -8.29 8.51 14.85
C THR A 60 -6.80 8.34 15.11
N VAL A 61 -6.18 9.46 15.46
CA VAL A 61 -4.82 9.49 16.00
C VAL A 61 -4.88 10.20 17.34
N ASP A 62 -4.29 9.59 18.35
CA ASP A 62 -4.06 10.23 19.65
C ASP A 62 -2.59 10.08 20.08
N LEU A 63 -2.25 10.58 21.27
CA LEU A 63 -0.91 10.47 21.82
C LEU A 63 -0.85 9.29 22.78
N ASP A 64 0.16 8.44 22.63
CA ASP A 64 0.42 7.35 23.55
C ASP A 64 0.81 7.91 24.94
N PRO A 65 0.20 7.43 26.04
CA PRO A 65 0.44 7.96 27.37
C PRO A 65 1.80 7.54 27.97
N GLU A 66 2.44 6.50 27.42
CA GLU A 66 3.68 5.92 27.96
C GLU A 66 4.85 6.03 26.99
N MET A 67 4.58 5.86 25.69
CA MET A 67 5.60 5.85 24.66
C MET A 67 5.98 7.27 24.21
N THR A 68 7.28 7.55 24.16
CA THR A 68 7.82 8.79 23.61
C THR A 68 8.88 8.50 22.55
N ASP A 69 9.15 9.48 21.69
CA ASP A 69 10.34 9.48 20.86
C ASP A 69 11.61 9.78 21.68
N SER A 70 12.75 9.90 20.99
CA SER A 70 14.06 10.16 21.60
C SER A 70 14.16 11.54 22.26
N ASP A 71 13.27 12.46 21.93
CA ASP A 71 13.24 13.83 22.45
C ASP A 71 12.17 14.01 23.54
N GLY A 72 11.48 12.92 23.93
CA GLY A 72 10.46 12.92 24.96
C GLY A 72 9.08 13.39 24.48
N ILE A 73 8.86 13.50 23.16
CA ILE A 73 7.55 13.84 22.59
C ILE A 73 6.70 12.57 22.58
N PRO A 74 5.44 12.61 23.08
CA PRO A 74 4.55 11.46 23.04
C PRO A 74 4.37 10.89 21.63
N ALA A 75 4.48 9.57 21.50
CA ALA A 75 4.37 8.89 20.21
C ALA A 75 2.92 8.92 19.69
N PRO A 76 2.69 9.01 18.38
CA PRO A 76 1.36 8.92 17.81
C PRO A 76 0.84 7.48 17.92
N ARG A 77 -0.37 7.32 18.46
CA ARG A 77 -1.10 6.05 18.50
C ARG A 77 -2.24 6.11 17.49
N ILE A 78 -2.24 5.15 16.58
CA ILE A 78 -3.14 5.13 15.42
C ILE A 78 -4.23 4.08 15.66
N HIS A 79 -5.48 4.52 15.61
CA HIS A 79 -6.66 3.67 15.57
C HIS A 79 -7.17 3.69 14.13
N TYR A 80 -6.94 2.61 13.38
CA TYR A 80 -7.35 2.54 11.99
C TYR A 80 -8.02 1.21 11.68
N THR A 81 -9.14 1.26 10.99
CA THR A 81 -9.85 0.12 10.45
C THR A 81 -10.33 0.46 9.05
N ILE A 82 -10.10 -0.46 8.11
CA ILE A 82 -10.63 -0.34 6.76
C ILE A 82 -12.13 -0.53 6.82
N SER A 83 -12.88 0.47 6.35
CA SER A 83 -14.32 0.33 6.25
C SER A 83 -14.75 -0.55 5.10
N ARG A 84 -16.03 -0.94 5.10
CA ARG A 84 -16.62 -1.67 3.98
C ARG A 84 -16.51 -0.89 2.66
N ASN A 85 -16.64 0.44 2.70
CA ASN A 85 -16.51 1.26 1.50
C ASN A 85 -15.12 1.12 0.88
N SER A 86 -14.09 1.33 1.69
CA SER A 86 -12.70 1.24 1.24
C SER A 86 -12.31 -0.17 0.84
N ARG A 87 -12.80 -1.20 1.55
CA ARG A 87 -12.61 -2.61 1.16
C ARG A 87 -13.20 -2.90 -0.22
N ASP A 88 -14.47 -2.56 -0.45
CA ASP A 88 -15.15 -2.78 -1.73
C ASP A 88 -14.42 -2.06 -2.89
N GLN A 89 -13.87 -0.87 -2.60
CA GLN A 89 -13.09 -0.08 -3.56
C GLN A 89 -11.77 -0.75 -3.91
N LEU A 90 -11.00 -1.19 -2.91
CA LEU A 90 -9.73 -1.89 -3.09
C LEU A 90 -9.92 -3.19 -3.85
N ASP A 91 -10.93 -3.99 -3.50
CA ASP A 91 -11.21 -5.28 -4.16
C ASP A 91 -11.54 -5.08 -5.65
N HIS A 92 -12.35 -4.07 -5.98
CA HIS A 92 -12.64 -3.71 -7.37
C HIS A 92 -11.38 -3.27 -8.12
N ALA A 93 -10.57 -2.41 -7.51
CA ALA A 93 -9.34 -1.90 -8.11
C ALA A 93 -8.27 -2.99 -8.32
N ILE A 94 -8.11 -3.90 -7.35
CA ILE A 94 -7.25 -5.09 -7.47
C ILE A 94 -7.74 -5.98 -8.61
N GLY A 95 -9.05 -6.23 -8.69
CA GLY A 95 -9.65 -7.01 -9.76
C GLY A 95 -9.36 -6.43 -11.16
N ASN A 96 -9.40 -5.11 -11.31
CA ASN A 96 -9.06 -4.46 -12.57
C ASN A 96 -7.54 -4.44 -12.85
N ALA A 97 -6.69 -4.30 -11.82
CA ALA A 97 -5.24 -4.41 -11.99
C ALA A 97 -4.82 -5.81 -12.47
N LYS A 98 -5.45 -6.87 -11.94
CA LYS A 98 -5.24 -8.25 -12.42
C LYS A 98 -5.55 -8.38 -13.91
N LYS A 99 -6.70 -7.87 -14.36
CA LYS A 99 -7.08 -7.89 -15.79
C LYS A 99 -6.05 -7.16 -16.67
N VAL A 100 -5.53 -6.03 -16.20
CA VAL A 100 -4.48 -5.28 -16.92
C VAL A 100 -3.23 -6.16 -17.10
N PHE A 101 -2.77 -6.84 -16.05
CA PHE A 101 -1.62 -7.74 -16.14
C PHE A 101 -1.88 -8.97 -17.02
N GLU A 102 -3.06 -9.58 -16.92
CA GLU A 102 -3.47 -10.70 -17.79
C GLU A 102 -3.42 -10.30 -19.27
N ILE A 103 -4.00 -9.14 -19.61
CA ILE A 103 -3.99 -8.60 -20.99
C ILE A 103 -2.58 -8.24 -21.44
N ALA A 104 -1.72 -7.75 -20.53
CA ALA A 104 -0.32 -7.44 -20.81
C ALA A 104 0.56 -8.70 -21.01
N GLY A 105 0.02 -9.90 -20.78
CA GLY A 105 0.74 -11.16 -20.93
C GLY A 105 1.60 -11.55 -19.73
N ALA A 106 1.26 -11.05 -18.54
CA ALA A 106 1.94 -11.47 -17.32
C ALA A 106 1.82 -12.98 -17.11
N ILE A 107 2.94 -13.65 -16.88
CA ILE A 107 3.02 -15.11 -16.66
C ILE A 107 2.85 -15.49 -15.18
N ASP A 108 3.01 -14.52 -14.28
CA ASP A 108 2.80 -14.64 -12.84
C ASP A 108 2.23 -13.32 -12.33
N ILE A 109 1.20 -13.39 -11.47
CA ILE A 109 0.53 -12.23 -10.89
C ILE A 109 0.45 -12.46 -9.38
N PHE A 110 1.26 -11.69 -8.65
CA PHE A 110 1.21 -11.63 -7.21
C PHE A 110 0.32 -10.47 -6.75
N VAL A 111 -0.48 -10.71 -5.72
CA VAL A 111 -1.32 -9.68 -5.09
C VAL A 111 -1.06 -9.66 -3.61
N ASP A 112 -0.57 -8.52 -3.14
CA ASP A 112 -0.65 -8.12 -1.74
C ASP A 112 -1.92 -7.26 -1.56
N PRO A 113 -2.99 -7.81 -0.97
CA PRO A 113 -4.27 -7.09 -0.84
C PRO A 113 -4.23 -5.99 0.21
N MET A 114 -3.21 -5.96 1.08
CA MET A 114 -3.05 -4.96 2.12
C MET A 114 -1.59 -4.88 2.54
N MET A 115 -0.83 -4.04 1.83
CA MET A 115 0.57 -3.83 2.12
C MET A 115 0.75 -3.24 3.53
N GLU A 116 1.41 -3.98 4.41
CA GLU A 116 1.57 -3.63 5.83
C GLU A 116 2.29 -2.28 6.02
N LEU A 117 3.37 -2.06 5.25
CA LEU A 117 4.14 -0.82 5.26
C LEU A 117 3.60 0.17 4.22
N SER A 118 2.31 0.48 4.28
CA SER A 118 1.65 1.48 3.43
C SER A 118 1.27 2.75 4.22
N GLY A 119 0.43 3.64 3.64
CA GLY A 119 -0.11 4.79 4.36
C GLY A 119 0.70 6.09 4.26
N TRP A 120 1.47 6.31 3.19
CA TRP A 120 2.33 7.50 3.04
C TRP A 120 1.59 8.83 2.79
N HIS A 121 0.26 8.82 2.64
CA HIS A 121 -0.57 9.99 2.40
C HIS A 121 -1.53 10.23 3.58
N LEU A 122 -0.97 10.48 4.77
CA LEU A 122 -1.73 10.75 5.99
C LEU A 122 -2.45 12.09 5.88
N MET A 123 -3.77 12.09 6.08
CA MET A 123 -4.63 13.26 5.87
C MET A 123 -5.70 13.34 6.96
N GLY A 124 -6.26 14.52 7.18
CA GLY A 124 -7.50 14.71 7.95
C GLY A 124 -7.37 14.72 9.48
N THR A 125 -6.16 14.61 10.04
CA THR A 125 -5.92 14.65 11.50
C THR A 125 -6.23 16.01 12.13
N ALA A 126 -6.06 17.09 11.36
CA ALA A 126 -6.54 18.44 11.67
C ALA A 126 -7.35 18.96 10.47
N ARG A 127 -8.53 18.36 10.25
CA ARG A 127 -9.33 18.64 9.05
C ARG A 127 -9.84 20.08 9.04
N MET A 128 -9.68 20.76 7.91
CA MET A 128 -10.28 22.06 7.64
C MET A 128 -11.80 21.95 7.45
N GLY A 129 -12.53 23.02 7.75
CA GLY A 129 -13.96 23.13 7.52
C GLY A 129 -14.50 24.49 7.94
N ASP A 130 -15.76 24.76 7.57
CA ASP A 130 -16.43 26.02 7.90
C ASP A 130 -17.15 25.97 9.26
N ASP A 131 -17.33 24.78 9.82
CA ASP A 131 -17.98 24.55 11.12
C ASP A 131 -16.94 24.14 12.18
N PRO A 132 -16.60 25.01 13.15
CA PRO A 132 -15.61 24.71 14.18
C PRO A 132 -16.03 23.56 15.13
N ALA A 133 -17.31 23.19 15.19
CA ALA A 133 -17.72 21.99 15.93
C ALA A 133 -17.30 20.70 15.21
N GLY A 134 -17.02 20.79 13.91
CA GLY A 134 -16.65 19.70 13.04
C GLY A 134 -15.28 19.86 12.38
N SER A 135 -14.48 20.87 12.68
CA SER A 135 -13.16 21.08 12.06
C SER A 135 -12.17 21.73 13.01
N VAL A 136 -10.90 21.74 12.61
CA VAL A 136 -9.79 22.43 13.30
C VAL A 136 -9.45 23.71 12.56
#